data_AF-A0A178IC76-F1
#
_entry.id   AF-A0A178IC76-F1
#
_cell.length_a   1.000
_cell.length_b   1.000
_cell.length_c   1.000
_cell.angle_alpha   90.00
_cell.angle_beta   90.00
_cell.angle_gamma   90.00
#
_symmetry.space_group_name_H-M   'P 1'
#
loop_
_entity.id
_entity.type
_entity.pdbx_description
1 polymer ?
#
loop_
_entity_poly.entity_id
_entity_poly.type
_entity_poly.pdbx_seq_one_letter_code
_entity_poly.pdbx_strand_id
1 'polypeptide(L)'
;MKIHVTSCETGPDAWRHQEELLRSLWPLSSRRHVLVESPDEADIIFVGNLRPENWYASLRSHPVVNRHPGKCFALSDAWQLLPLLHGIYTNAHKKLPARRRYRSGAYTLYHPDYKNPFIENHPGRAWEKPKLHLASFAGRDCHPVRAAIFRQTFARPDILVRDTSSYNAFTHDNTGKAPKQRDYVELLEASKFAICPRGSGGASIRLFESMRIGVAPVIISDDWIRPRGPDWSECALILRENEIHRLEALLVANEHRHAAIAQAAAEAYARHFAPAAYFDYLVDQALDIKKHQFIPESLHWRARHLVILLAKIKNRLRKK
;
A
#
# COMPACT_ATOMS: atom_id res chain seq x y z
N MET A 1 -7.00 12.70 20.75
CA MET A 1 -8.08 12.28 19.83
C MET A 1 -8.62 10.94 20.27
N LYS A 2 -9.94 10.82 20.33
CA LYS A 2 -10.67 9.56 20.52
C LYS A 2 -10.87 8.90 19.16
N ILE A 3 -10.44 7.66 19.01
CA ILE A 3 -10.45 6.91 17.76
C ILE A 3 -11.35 5.69 17.94
N HIS A 4 -12.28 5.48 17.02
CA HIS A 4 -13.03 4.23 16.93
C HIS A 4 -12.61 3.46 15.68
N VAL A 5 -12.63 2.14 15.75
CA VAL A 5 -12.31 1.28 14.62
C VAL A 5 -13.42 0.27 14.44
N THR A 6 -13.89 0.15 13.20
CA THR A 6 -14.92 -0.80 12.82
C THR A 6 -14.59 -1.42 11.46
N SER A 7 -15.07 -2.63 11.23
CA SER A 7 -15.08 -3.27 9.93
C SER A 7 -16.36 -2.93 9.18
N CYS A 8 -16.29 -2.89 7.85
CA CYS A 8 -17.44 -2.70 6.97
C CYS A 8 -18.54 -3.78 7.17
N GLU A 9 -18.17 -4.92 7.74
CA GLU A 9 -19.05 -6.00 8.17
C GLU A 9 -18.71 -6.40 9.61
N THR A 10 -19.72 -6.55 10.46
CA THR A 10 -19.55 -6.81 11.91
C THR A 10 -20.26 -8.08 12.39
N GLY A 11 -20.77 -8.90 11.46
CA GLY A 11 -21.39 -10.19 11.78
C GLY A 11 -20.37 -11.26 12.19
N PRO A 12 -20.81 -12.42 12.70
CA PRO A 12 -19.92 -13.50 13.15
C PRO A 12 -18.97 -14.02 12.08
N ASP A 13 -19.43 -14.10 10.82
CA ASP A 13 -18.63 -14.58 9.67
C ASP A 13 -17.93 -13.43 8.93
N ALA A 14 -17.95 -12.22 9.50
CA ALA A 14 -17.38 -11.07 8.85
C ALA A 14 -15.86 -11.14 8.84
N TRP A 15 -15.28 -10.73 7.72
CA TRP A 15 -13.84 -10.64 7.56
C TRP A 15 -13.30 -9.36 8.19
N ARG A 16 -12.69 -9.44 9.37
CA ARG A 16 -12.36 -8.27 10.21
C ARG A 16 -10.87 -8.02 10.43
N HIS A 17 -9.99 -8.66 9.67
CA HIS A 17 -8.55 -8.55 9.92
C HIS A 17 -7.98 -7.12 9.94
N GLN A 18 -8.53 -6.15 9.18
CA GLN A 18 -7.97 -4.79 9.19
C GLN A 18 -8.35 -4.06 10.47
N GLU A 19 -9.57 -4.29 10.96
CA GLU A 19 -10.00 -3.83 12.28
C GLU A 19 -9.14 -4.47 13.38
N GLU A 20 -8.99 -5.78 13.37
CA GLU A 20 -8.23 -6.54 14.37
C GLU A 20 -6.75 -6.12 14.40
N LEU A 21 -6.13 -6.04 13.22
CA LEU A 21 -4.75 -5.57 13.10
C LEU A 21 -4.63 -4.13 13.57
N LEU A 22 -5.53 -3.22 13.19
CA LEU A 22 -5.41 -1.83 13.63
C LEU A 22 -5.55 -1.70 15.15
N ARG A 23 -6.45 -2.48 15.78
CA ARG A 23 -6.56 -2.54 17.24
C ARG A 23 -5.29 -3.10 17.88
N SER A 24 -4.63 -4.09 17.27
CA SER A 24 -3.37 -4.65 17.79
C SER A 24 -2.16 -3.72 17.61
N LEU A 25 -2.22 -2.75 16.69
CA LEU A 25 -1.19 -1.71 16.54
C LEU A 25 -1.27 -0.61 17.61
N TRP A 26 -2.46 -0.33 18.16
CA TRP A 26 -2.63 0.75 19.14
C TRP A 26 -1.78 0.60 20.42
N PRO A 27 -1.64 -0.59 21.04
CA PRO A 27 -0.69 -0.82 22.14
C PRO A 27 0.76 -0.49 21.81
N LEU A 28 1.15 -0.61 20.53
CA LEU A 28 2.52 -0.36 20.06
C LEU A 28 2.77 1.10 19.69
N SER A 29 1.71 1.91 19.58
CA SER A 29 1.77 3.33 19.19
C SER A 29 2.37 4.24 20.28
N SER A 30 2.54 5.53 19.98
CA SER A 30 2.93 6.53 20.98
C SER A 30 1.88 6.78 22.07
N ARG A 31 0.69 6.16 21.97
CA ARG A 31 -0.43 6.28 22.93
C ARG A 31 -0.98 7.71 23.09
N ARG A 32 -0.61 8.64 22.21
CA ARG A 32 -1.17 10.02 22.17
C ARG A 32 -2.63 10.08 21.71
N HIS A 33 -3.16 8.95 21.24
CA HIS A 33 -4.54 8.76 20.82
C HIS A 33 -5.15 7.60 21.61
N VAL A 34 -6.45 7.67 21.87
CA VAL A 34 -7.15 6.67 22.70
C VAL A 34 -8.18 5.94 21.85
N LEU A 35 -8.23 4.62 21.96
CA LEU A 35 -9.31 3.83 21.38
C LEU A 35 -10.57 3.93 22.24
N VAL A 36 -11.71 4.18 21.59
CA VAL A 36 -13.02 4.20 22.23
C VAL A 36 -13.95 3.19 21.56
N GLU A 37 -14.79 2.55 22.37
CA GLU A 37 -15.74 1.54 21.87
C GLU A 37 -16.98 2.17 21.24
N SER A 38 -17.41 3.34 21.72
CA SER A 38 -18.55 4.05 21.13
C SER A 38 -18.12 4.91 19.94
N PRO A 39 -18.72 4.74 18.75
CA PRO A 39 -18.49 5.64 17.61
C PRO A 39 -19.01 7.07 17.86
N ASP A 40 -19.97 7.25 18.78
CA ASP A 40 -20.53 8.57 19.09
C ASP A 40 -19.49 9.46 19.79
N GLU A 41 -18.64 8.85 20.63
CA GLU A 41 -17.55 9.54 21.33
C GLU A 41 -16.31 9.80 20.46
N ALA A 42 -16.20 9.15 19.32
CA ALA A 42 -15.00 9.20 18.50
C ALA A 42 -14.87 10.55 17.76
N ASP A 43 -13.64 11.03 17.61
CA ASP A 43 -13.30 12.14 16.73
C ASP A 43 -13.03 11.68 15.29
N ILE A 44 -12.48 10.45 15.17
CA ILE A 44 -12.14 9.75 13.93
C ILE A 44 -12.64 8.32 14.06
N ILE A 45 -13.25 7.81 13.00
CA ILE A 45 -13.72 6.44 12.87
C ILE A 45 -13.00 5.82 11.67
N PHE A 46 -12.17 4.81 11.89
CA PHE A 46 -11.60 4.04 10.79
C PHE A 46 -12.53 2.90 10.40
N VAL A 47 -12.80 2.79 9.10
CA VAL A 47 -13.65 1.76 8.51
C VAL A 47 -12.79 0.86 7.63
N GLY A 48 -12.43 -0.31 8.15
CA GLY A 48 -11.66 -1.32 7.44
C GLY A 48 -12.55 -2.30 6.66
N ASN A 49 -11.89 -3.25 6.01
CA ASN A 49 -12.47 -4.44 5.39
C ASN A 49 -13.55 -4.13 4.35
N LEU A 50 -13.31 -3.10 3.53
CA LEU A 50 -14.25 -2.69 2.49
C LEU A 50 -14.46 -3.79 1.45
N ARG A 51 -15.73 -4.02 1.12
CA ARG A 51 -16.20 -5.04 0.18
C ARG A 51 -16.65 -4.40 -1.13
N PRO A 52 -16.00 -4.63 -2.29
CA PRO A 52 -16.40 -4.02 -3.56
C PRO A 52 -17.74 -4.56 -4.11
N GLU A 53 -18.21 -5.69 -3.58
CA GLU A 53 -19.43 -6.38 -3.98
C GLU A 53 -20.64 -5.45 -3.99
N ASN A 54 -21.49 -5.56 -5.02
CA ASN A 54 -22.71 -4.78 -5.17
C ASN A 54 -22.51 -3.26 -4.95
N TRP A 55 -21.41 -2.73 -5.47
CA TRP A 55 -21.03 -1.32 -5.33
C TRP A 55 -20.89 -0.91 -3.86
N TYR A 56 -20.12 -1.70 -3.11
CA TYR A 56 -19.89 -1.50 -1.68
C TYR A 56 -21.19 -1.49 -0.87
N ALA A 57 -22.05 -2.48 -1.09
CA ALA A 57 -23.35 -2.57 -0.43
C ALA A 57 -23.24 -2.51 1.10
N SER A 58 -22.35 -3.30 1.69
CA SER A 58 -22.12 -3.33 3.15
C SER A 58 -21.71 -1.95 3.68
N LEU A 59 -20.88 -1.20 2.94
CA LEU A 59 -20.48 0.16 3.33
C LEU A 59 -21.66 1.13 3.26
N ARG A 60 -22.48 1.02 2.22
CA ARG A 60 -23.64 1.89 1.99
C ARG A 60 -24.73 1.70 3.04
N SER A 61 -24.90 0.49 3.56
CA SER A 61 -25.84 0.18 4.64
C SER A 61 -25.24 0.34 6.04
N HIS A 62 -23.93 0.60 6.17
CA HIS A 62 -23.26 0.61 7.46
C HIS A 62 -23.84 1.68 8.41
N PRO A 63 -24.33 1.30 9.61
CA PRO A 63 -25.04 2.21 10.50
C PRO A 63 -24.15 3.36 11.00
N VAL A 64 -22.90 3.04 11.39
CA VAL A 64 -21.93 4.05 11.85
C VAL A 64 -21.58 5.05 10.75
N VAL A 65 -21.32 4.59 9.52
CA VAL A 65 -20.99 5.46 8.39
C VAL A 65 -22.16 6.38 8.04
N ASN A 66 -23.38 5.85 8.04
CA ASN A 66 -24.57 6.65 7.75
C ASN A 66 -24.89 7.67 8.86
N ARG A 67 -24.57 7.36 10.13
CA ARG A 67 -24.75 8.27 11.26
C ARG A 67 -23.65 9.34 11.33
N HIS A 68 -22.40 8.95 11.09
CA HIS A 68 -21.20 9.78 11.31
C HIS A 68 -20.30 9.93 10.06
N PRO A 69 -20.82 10.26 8.87
CA PRO A 69 -20.01 10.23 7.65
C PRO A 69 -18.81 11.19 7.71
N GLY A 70 -18.95 12.33 8.40
CA GLY A 70 -17.88 13.32 8.57
C GLY A 70 -16.70 12.85 9.45
N LYS A 71 -16.89 11.77 10.22
CA LYS A 71 -15.87 11.17 11.08
C LYS A 71 -15.24 9.92 10.45
N CYS A 72 -15.81 9.36 9.38
CA CYS A 72 -15.48 8.04 8.87
C CYS A 72 -14.43 8.06 7.76
N PHE A 73 -13.28 7.43 8.00
CA PHE A 73 -12.18 7.29 7.05
C PHE A 73 -12.02 5.82 6.64
N ALA A 74 -12.07 5.55 5.35
CA ALA A 74 -11.85 4.22 4.81
C ALA A 74 -10.37 3.79 4.93
N LEU A 75 -10.16 2.53 5.24
CA LEU A 75 -8.87 1.84 5.16
C LEU A 75 -8.98 0.69 4.17
N SER A 76 -8.20 0.70 3.09
CA SER A 76 -8.25 -0.37 2.09
C SER A 76 -6.93 -0.64 1.42
N ASP A 77 -6.69 -1.91 1.15
CA ASP A 77 -5.60 -2.45 0.34
C ASP A 77 -6.05 -2.86 -1.07
N ALA A 78 -7.33 -2.68 -1.40
CA ALA A 78 -7.89 -3.10 -2.67
C ALA A 78 -7.27 -2.33 -3.85
N TRP A 79 -6.99 -3.06 -4.93
CA TRP A 79 -6.47 -2.49 -6.18
C TRP A 79 -7.54 -1.74 -6.97
N GLN A 80 -8.79 -2.21 -6.88
CA GLN A 80 -9.96 -1.58 -7.50
C GLN A 80 -10.59 -0.62 -6.50
N LEU A 81 -10.64 0.66 -6.86
CA LEU A 81 -11.14 1.72 -5.99
C LEU A 81 -12.40 2.33 -6.57
N LEU A 82 -13.53 2.15 -5.87
CA LEU A 82 -14.64 3.10 -5.94
C LEU A 82 -14.62 3.92 -4.64
N PRO A 83 -14.03 5.13 -4.66
CA PRO A 83 -13.72 5.85 -3.43
C PRO A 83 -14.96 6.59 -2.89
N LEU A 84 -15.93 5.83 -2.37
CA LEU A 84 -17.16 6.38 -1.79
C LEU A 84 -16.86 7.22 -0.55
N LEU A 85 -15.95 6.75 0.30
CA LEU A 85 -15.43 7.50 1.44
C LEU A 85 -14.08 8.14 1.13
N HIS A 86 -13.75 9.22 1.84
CA HIS A 86 -12.36 9.65 1.96
C HIS A 86 -11.56 8.66 2.82
N GLY A 87 -10.23 8.71 2.76
CA GLY A 87 -9.43 7.84 3.62
C GLY A 87 -8.05 7.50 3.10
N ILE A 88 -7.53 6.41 3.63
CA ILE A 88 -6.18 5.92 3.40
C ILE A 88 -6.26 4.60 2.63
N TYR A 89 -5.78 4.63 1.39
CA TYR A 89 -5.83 3.49 0.48
C TYR A 89 -4.41 3.15 0.03
N THR A 90 -3.95 1.91 0.14
CA THR A 90 -2.59 1.55 -0.33
C THR A 90 -2.38 1.91 -1.81
N ASN A 91 -3.45 1.83 -2.60
CA ASN A 91 -3.46 2.05 -4.04
C ASN A 91 -4.08 3.39 -4.48
N ALA A 92 -4.14 4.41 -3.62
CA ALA A 92 -4.69 5.72 -4.00
C ALA A 92 -3.94 6.29 -5.22
N HIS A 93 -4.66 6.85 -6.18
CA HIS A 93 -4.07 7.33 -7.43
C HIS A 93 -4.61 8.70 -7.88
N LYS A 94 -3.80 9.45 -8.63
CA LYS A 94 -4.06 10.83 -9.07
C LYS A 94 -5.32 10.99 -9.91
N LYS A 95 -5.76 9.91 -10.58
CA LYS A 95 -6.99 9.85 -11.38
C LYS A 95 -8.29 9.71 -10.56
N LEU A 96 -8.22 9.58 -9.23
CA LEU A 96 -9.42 9.54 -8.39
C LEU A 96 -10.10 10.92 -8.35
N PRO A 97 -11.44 10.98 -8.36
CA PRO A 97 -12.19 12.24 -8.34
C PRO A 97 -12.10 12.94 -6.98
N ALA A 98 -12.41 14.23 -6.92
CA ALA A 98 -12.39 15.03 -5.68
C ALA A 98 -11.00 15.11 -5.00
N ARG A 99 -10.29 16.20 -5.32
CA ARG A 99 -8.93 16.46 -4.85
C ARG A 99 -8.83 16.40 -3.31
N ARG A 100 -7.70 15.89 -2.82
CA ARG A 100 -7.27 15.88 -1.41
C ARG A 100 -8.06 14.95 -0.46
N ARG A 101 -9.02 14.17 -0.95
CA ARG A 101 -9.76 13.18 -0.14
C ARG A 101 -9.01 11.87 0.15
N TYR A 102 -7.93 11.60 -0.57
CA TYR A 102 -7.23 10.31 -0.48
C TYR A 102 -5.77 10.48 -0.09
N ARG A 103 -5.29 9.61 0.79
CA ARG A 103 -3.88 9.40 1.08
C ARG A 103 -3.54 7.96 0.81
N SER A 104 -2.24 7.68 0.67
CA SER A 104 -1.75 6.31 0.61
C SER A 104 -1.15 5.87 1.92
N GLY A 105 -1.42 4.62 2.25
CA GLY A 105 -0.81 3.90 3.37
C GLY A 105 0.17 2.83 2.88
N ALA A 106 0.65 2.05 3.84
CA ALA A 106 1.46 0.86 3.62
C ALA A 106 0.62 -0.43 3.75
N TYR A 107 1.25 -1.58 3.52
CA TYR A 107 0.63 -2.89 3.65
C TYR A 107 0.67 -3.44 5.09
N THR A 108 0.81 -2.57 6.10
CA THR A 108 0.89 -2.98 7.51
C THR A 108 -0.40 -3.64 7.99
N LEU A 109 -1.56 -3.23 7.46
CA LEU A 109 -2.86 -3.86 7.75
C LEU A 109 -3.23 -4.97 6.75
N TYR A 110 -2.30 -5.43 5.92
CA TYR A 110 -2.59 -6.50 4.97
C TYR A 110 -2.80 -7.83 5.69
N HIS A 111 -3.61 -8.72 5.09
CA HIS A 111 -3.92 -10.02 5.69
C HIS A 111 -2.63 -10.82 6.01
N PRO A 112 -2.51 -11.44 7.20
CA PRO A 112 -1.30 -12.18 7.59
C PRO A 112 -0.86 -13.25 6.58
N ASP A 113 -1.79 -14.01 5.99
CA ASP A 113 -1.49 -15.05 4.97
C ASP A 113 -0.83 -14.50 3.69
N TYR A 114 -0.93 -13.19 3.45
CA TYR A 114 -0.37 -12.53 2.27
C TYR A 114 0.96 -11.85 2.59
N LYS A 115 1.38 -11.83 3.85
CA LYS A 115 2.67 -11.31 4.26
C LYS A 115 3.73 -12.39 4.20
N ASN A 116 4.95 -11.99 3.87
CA ASN A 116 6.10 -12.87 3.91
C ASN A 116 6.68 -12.87 5.34
N PRO A 117 6.60 -13.98 6.10
CA PRO A 117 7.08 -14.02 7.48
C PRO A 117 8.60 -13.80 7.60
N PHE A 118 9.38 -14.11 6.55
CA PHE A 118 10.81 -13.84 6.53
C PHE A 118 11.11 -12.34 6.37
N ILE A 119 10.25 -11.59 5.67
CA ILE A 119 10.31 -10.12 5.64
C ILE A 119 9.85 -9.55 6.97
N GLU A 120 8.77 -10.10 7.56
CA GLU A 120 8.23 -9.60 8.81
C GLU A 120 9.23 -9.69 9.97
N ASN A 121 10.04 -10.76 10.00
CA ASN A 121 11.02 -11.01 11.05
C ASN A 121 12.45 -10.55 10.70
N HIS A 122 12.65 -9.87 9.57
CA HIS A 122 13.98 -9.44 9.13
C HIS A 122 14.51 -8.26 9.98
N PRO A 123 15.81 -8.21 10.35
CA PRO A 123 16.41 -7.16 11.20
C PRO A 123 16.48 -5.76 10.55
N GLY A 124 16.12 -5.64 9.28
CA GLY A 124 16.06 -4.37 8.57
C GLY A 124 17.39 -3.78 8.14
N ARG A 125 18.48 -4.57 8.08
CA ARG A 125 19.84 -4.10 7.73
C ARG A 125 20.45 -4.81 6.52
N ALA A 126 19.64 -5.12 5.51
CA ALA A 126 20.11 -5.87 4.36
C ALA A 126 21.22 -5.16 3.57
N TRP A 127 21.40 -3.83 3.71
CA TRP A 127 22.52 -3.10 3.10
C TRP A 127 23.90 -3.54 3.60
N GLU A 128 24.00 -4.16 4.79
CA GLU A 128 25.26 -4.66 5.36
C GLU A 128 25.68 -6.01 4.76
N LYS A 129 24.74 -6.71 4.09
CA LYS A 129 25.02 -8.01 3.46
C LYS A 129 25.77 -7.84 2.13
N PRO A 130 26.65 -8.80 1.76
CA PRO A 130 27.28 -8.83 0.44
C PRO A 130 26.26 -8.75 -0.69
N LYS A 131 26.55 -7.93 -1.71
CA LYS A 131 25.66 -7.69 -2.85
C LYS A 131 26.18 -8.42 -4.08
N LEU A 132 25.41 -9.40 -4.56
CA LEU A 132 25.71 -10.18 -5.77
C LEU A 132 25.05 -9.59 -7.02
N HIS A 133 24.01 -8.77 -6.84
CA HIS A 133 23.19 -8.24 -7.92
C HIS A 133 23.10 -6.72 -7.84
N LEU A 134 23.26 -6.05 -8.98
CA LEU A 134 22.93 -4.64 -9.12
C LEU A 134 21.45 -4.42 -8.80
N ALA A 135 20.55 -5.23 -9.34
CA ALA A 135 19.14 -5.10 -9.06
C ALA A 135 18.37 -6.41 -9.23
N SER A 136 17.18 -6.48 -8.63
CA SER A 136 16.26 -7.58 -8.90
C SER A 136 14.78 -7.16 -8.99
N PHE A 137 14.05 -7.91 -9.82
CA PHE A 137 12.59 -7.96 -9.85
C PHE A 137 12.15 -9.43 -9.86
N ALA A 138 11.30 -9.82 -8.91
CA ALA A 138 10.63 -11.13 -8.92
C ALA A 138 9.14 -10.94 -8.70
N GLY A 139 8.32 -11.13 -9.74
CA GLY A 139 6.88 -10.86 -9.65
C GLY A 139 6.08 -11.38 -10.85
N ARG A 140 4.75 -11.24 -10.78
CA ARG A 140 3.83 -11.63 -11.86
C ARG A 140 3.72 -10.55 -12.93
N ASP A 141 3.53 -10.94 -14.19
CA ASP A 141 3.18 -10.04 -15.28
C ASP A 141 1.68 -9.65 -15.20
N CYS A 142 1.40 -8.61 -14.42
CA CYS A 142 0.04 -8.12 -14.18
C CYS A 142 -0.17 -6.66 -14.58
N HIS A 143 0.79 -6.04 -15.26
CA HIS A 143 0.70 -4.64 -15.73
C HIS A 143 1.62 -4.42 -16.94
N PRO A 144 1.25 -3.56 -17.91
CA PRO A 144 2.09 -3.29 -19.09
C PRO A 144 3.55 -2.90 -18.77
N VAL A 145 3.77 -2.18 -17.67
CA VAL A 145 5.12 -1.81 -17.21
C VAL A 145 5.95 -3.03 -16.79
N ARG A 146 5.33 -4.08 -16.23
CA ARG A 146 6.00 -5.33 -15.87
C ARG A 146 6.32 -6.15 -17.10
N ALA A 147 5.37 -6.23 -18.03
CA ALA A 147 5.61 -6.83 -19.35
C ALA A 147 6.78 -6.15 -20.09
N ALA A 148 6.91 -4.82 -19.97
CA ALA A 148 8.06 -4.09 -20.52
C ALA A 148 9.39 -4.46 -19.84
N ILE A 149 9.40 -4.60 -18.51
CA ILE A 149 10.58 -5.06 -17.76
C ILE A 149 10.98 -6.49 -18.17
N PHE A 150 10.02 -7.40 -18.32
CA PHE A 150 10.30 -8.78 -18.76
C PHE A 150 10.85 -8.88 -20.18
N ARG A 151 10.44 -7.96 -21.07
CA ARG A 151 10.94 -7.91 -22.46
C ARG A 151 12.28 -7.20 -22.62
N GLN A 152 12.73 -6.48 -21.60
CA GLN A 152 13.97 -5.71 -21.68
C GLN A 152 15.19 -6.63 -21.60
N THR A 153 16.14 -6.43 -22.50
CA THR A 153 17.48 -7.01 -22.40
C THR A 153 18.36 -6.07 -21.58
N PHE A 154 19.00 -6.60 -20.55
CA PHE A 154 19.97 -5.89 -19.73
C PHE A 154 21.39 -6.25 -20.15
N ALA A 155 22.28 -5.27 -20.29
CA ALA A 155 23.69 -5.51 -20.61
C ALA A 155 24.44 -6.08 -19.40
N ARG A 156 24.09 -5.59 -18.20
CA ARG A 156 24.54 -6.11 -16.90
C ARG A 156 23.88 -7.47 -16.59
N PRO A 157 24.65 -8.57 -16.51
CA PRO A 157 24.10 -9.91 -16.23
C PRO A 157 23.61 -10.07 -14.78
N ASP A 158 23.97 -9.15 -13.89
CA ASP A 158 23.61 -9.14 -12.48
C ASP A 158 22.38 -8.24 -12.19
N ILE A 159 21.62 -7.87 -13.22
CA ILE A 159 20.24 -7.39 -13.11
C ILE A 159 19.31 -8.59 -13.32
N LEU A 160 18.66 -9.03 -12.26
CA LEU A 160 17.83 -10.24 -12.30
C LEU A 160 16.34 -9.92 -12.42
N VAL A 161 15.70 -10.53 -13.40
CA VAL A 161 14.25 -10.43 -13.60
C VAL A 161 13.65 -11.84 -13.63
N ARG A 162 12.73 -12.13 -12.71
CA ARG A 162 12.08 -13.45 -12.56
C ARG A 162 10.57 -13.31 -12.66
N ASP A 163 9.98 -13.98 -13.64
CA ASP A 163 8.53 -14.12 -13.74
C ASP A 163 8.05 -15.17 -12.72
N THR A 164 7.15 -14.76 -11.83
CA THR A 164 6.54 -15.63 -10.82
C THR A 164 5.06 -15.88 -11.11
N SER A 165 4.61 -15.75 -12.36
CA SER A 165 3.19 -15.90 -12.75
C SER A 165 2.60 -17.28 -12.48
N SER A 166 3.44 -18.32 -12.35
CA SER A 166 3.06 -19.68 -11.96
C SER A 166 2.79 -19.86 -10.45
N TYR A 167 3.05 -18.83 -9.64
CA TYR A 167 2.90 -18.87 -8.18
C TYR A 167 1.95 -17.76 -7.71
N ASN A 168 0.99 -18.12 -6.85
CA ASN A 168 0.12 -17.14 -6.19
C ASN A 168 0.57 -16.90 -4.75
N ALA A 169 1.21 -15.76 -4.49
CA ALA A 169 1.55 -15.32 -3.14
C ALA A 169 0.32 -14.87 -2.32
N PHE A 170 -0.77 -14.51 -2.98
CA PHE A 170 -1.97 -13.89 -2.40
C PHE A 170 -3.13 -14.89 -2.36
N THR A 171 -2.95 -15.95 -1.58
CA THR A 171 -3.93 -17.02 -1.34
C THR A 171 -3.97 -17.34 0.16
N HIS A 172 -5.03 -17.96 0.67
CA HIS A 172 -5.08 -18.48 2.04
C HIS A 172 -4.41 -19.86 2.17
N ASP A 173 -4.19 -20.54 1.04
CA ASP A 173 -3.45 -21.80 1.02
C ASP A 173 -1.95 -21.54 1.19
N ASN A 174 -1.39 -21.93 2.34
CA ASN A 174 0.02 -21.72 2.64
C ASN A 174 0.93 -22.84 2.09
N THR A 175 0.37 -23.86 1.42
CA THR A 175 1.13 -24.98 0.85
C THR A 175 2.18 -24.50 -0.15
N GLY A 176 3.44 -24.88 0.07
CA GLY A 176 4.57 -24.55 -0.82
C GLY A 176 4.99 -23.07 -0.86
N LYS A 177 4.40 -22.18 -0.04
CA LYS A 177 4.78 -20.75 -0.03
C LYS A 177 6.15 -20.50 0.58
N ALA A 178 6.47 -21.17 1.69
CA ALA A 178 7.64 -20.83 2.50
C ALA A 178 8.97 -20.86 1.71
N PRO A 179 9.27 -21.87 0.87
CA PRO A 179 10.47 -21.85 0.03
C PRO A 179 10.51 -20.65 -0.91
N LYS A 180 9.41 -20.36 -1.62
CA LYS A 180 9.31 -19.21 -2.54
C LYS A 180 9.47 -17.87 -1.83
N GLN A 181 8.91 -17.77 -0.63
CA GLN A 181 9.04 -16.58 0.22
C GLN A 181 10.48 -16.39 0.69
N ARG A 182 11.19 -17.46 1.05
CA ARG A 182 12.61 -17.41 1.42
C ARG A 182 13.49 -17.03 0.23
N ASP A 183 13.31 -17.69 -0.92
CA ASP A 183 14.04 -17.39 -2.17
C ASP A 183 13.91 -15.90 -2.55
N TYR A 184 12.73 -15.33 -2.34
CA TYR A 184 12.47 -13.91 -2.58
C TYR A 184 13.24 -12.99 -1.63
N VAL A 185 13.30 -13.32 -0.32
CA VAL A 185 14.08 -12.54 0.64
C VAL A 185 15.56 -12.62 0.32
N GLU A 186 16.09 -13.81 0.06
CA GLU A 186 17.50 -14.02 -0.31
C GLU A 186 17.87 -13.22 -1.57
N LEU A 187 17.00 -13.22 -2.59
CA LEU A 187 17.20 -12.42 -3.80
C LEU A 187 17.25 -10.92 -3.48
N LEU A 188 16.33 -10.40 -2.66
CA LEU A 188 16.36 -8.99 -2.27
C LEU A 188 17.61 -8.65 -1.46
N GLU A 189 17.99 -9.48 -0.50
CA GLU A 189 19.17 -9.28 0.34
C GLU A 189 20.46 -9.24 -0.49
N ALA A 190 20.57 -10.08 -1.50
CA ALA A 190 21.71 -10.11 -2.42
C ALA A 190 21.70 -8.95 -3.44
N SER A 191 20.63 -8.13 -3.49
CA SER A 191 20.48 -7.02 -4.45
C SER A 191 20.83 -5.66 -3.84
N LYS A 192 21.46 -4.79 -4.64
CA LYS A 192 21.62 -3.37 -4.31
C LYS A 192 20.29 -2.63 -4.40
N PHE A 193 19.54 -2.86 -5.49
CA PHE A 193 18.25 -2.24 -5.74
C PHE A 193 17.10 -3.25 -5.88
N ALA A 194 15.94 -2.91 -5.33
CA ALA A 194 14.69 -3.63 -5.52
C ALA A 194 13.82 -2.90 -6.54
N ILE A 195 13.59 -3.50 -7.71
CA ILE A 195 12.75 -2.89 -8.74
C ILE A 195 11.28 -3.06 -8.32
N CYS A 196 10.59 -1.95 -8.10
CA CYS A 196 9.26 -1.89 -7.50
C CYS A 196 8.22 -1.31 -8.47
N PRO A 197 7.94 -1.98 -9.61
CA PRO A 197 6.89 -1.53 -10.50
C PRO A 197 5.52 -1.76 -9.86
N ARG A 198 4.59 -0.85 -10.16
CA ARG A 198 3.18 -1.04 -9.83
C ARG A 198 2.65 -2.38 -10.35
N GLY A 199 1.64 -2.91 -9.67
CA GLY A 199 0.90 -4.10 -10.09
C GLY A 199 -0.44 -3.71 -10.74
N SER A 200 -1.46 -4.51 -10.47
CA SER A 200 -2.85 -4.18 -10.84
C SER A 200 -3.32 -2.86 -10.20
N GLY A 201 -2.81 -2.53 -9.01
CA GLY A 201 -3.00 -1.24 -8.35
C GLY A 201 -1.85 -0.26 -8.59
N GLY A 202 -1.93 0.94 -8.00
CA GLY A 202 -0.87 1.95 -8.10
C GLY A 202 0.37 1.62 -7.26
N ALA A 203 0.22 0.88 -6.16
CA ALA A 203 1.32 0.47 -5.30
C ALA A 203 1.74 -0.99 -5.56
N SER A 204 2.83 -1.39 -4.90
CA SER A 204 3.26 -2.78 -4.79
C SER A 204 3.76 -3.04 -3.37
N ILE A 205 3.36 -4.17 -2.77
CA ILE A 205 3.85 -4.57 -1.43
C ILE A 205 5.37 -4.60 -1.34
N ARG A 206 6.03 -5.05 -2.43
CA ARG A 206 7.50 -5.08 -2.58
C ARG A 206 8.20 -3.78 -2.26
N LEU A 207 7.58 -2.63 -2.55
CA LEU A 207 8.14 -1.34 -2.17
C LEU A 207 8.37 -1.31 -0.66
N PHE A 208 7.32 -1.58 0.10
CA PHE A 208 7.37 -1.56 1.56
C PHE A 208 8.21 -2.70 2.14
N GLU A 209 8.22 -3.88 1.52
CA GLU A 209 9.10 -4.98 1.91
C GLU A 209 10.58 -4.60 1.75
N SER A 210 10.97 -4.06 0.59
CA SER A 210 12.35 -3.62 0.34
C SER A 210 12.79 -2.51 1.27
N MET A 211 11.92 -1.53 1.53
CA MET A 211 12.17 -0.51 2.55
C MET A 211 12.38 -1.15 3.93
N ARG A 212 11.47 -2.03 4.36
CA ARG A 212 11.55 -2.69 5.67
C ARG A 212 12.85 -3.45 5.87
N ILE A 213 13.31 -4.20 4.88
CA ILE A 213 14.51 -5.02 5.03
C ILE A 213 15.80 -4.22 4.80
N GLY A 214 15.72 -3.01 4.24
CA GLY A 214 16.88 -2.17 3.95
C GLY A 214 17.52 -2.50 2.60
N VAL A 215 16.73 -2.52 1.52
CA VAL A 215 17.18 -2.60 0.13
C VAL A 215 16.63 -1.39 -0.62
N ALA A 216 17.47 -0.72 -1.43
CA ALA A 216 17.11 0.54 -2.07
C ALA A 216 15.97 0.34 -3.10
N PRO A 217 14.77 0.91 -2.90
CA PRO A 217 13.67 0.72 -3.81
C PRO A 217 13.81 1.58 -5.08
N VAL A 218 13.37 1.04 -6.21
CA VAL A 218 13.19 1.76 -7.48
C VAL A 218 11.70 1.77 -7.82
N ILE A 219 11.05 2.90 -7.59
CA ILE A 219 9.61 3.08 -7.80
C ILE A 219 9.33 3.34 -9.27
N ILE A 220 8.41 2.55 -9.83
CA ILE A 220 7.90 2.74 -11.19
C ILE A 220 6.37 2.74 -11.15
N SER A 221 5.79 3.93 -10.93
CA SER A 221 4.35 4.14 -10.80
C SER A 221 3.98 5.63 -10.90
N ASP A 222 3.47 6.07 -12.06
CA ASP A 222 3.25 7.50 -12.33
C ASP A 222 1.98 8.03 -11.67
N ASP A 223 0.95 7.19 -11.62
CA ASP A 223 -0.38 7.57 -11.12
C ASP A 223 -0.52 7.45 -9.60
N TRP A 224 0.38 6.72 -8.93
CA TRP A 224 0.26 6.49 -7.49
C TRP A 224 0.44 7.77 -6.69
N ILE A 225 -0.46 7.99 -5.73
CA ILE A 225 -0.27 9.01 -4.70
C ILE A 225 0.69 8.39 -3.69
N ARG A 226 1.93 8.87 -3.62
CA ARG A 226 2.87 8.36 -2.63
C ARG A 226 2.40 8.69 -1.20
N PRO A 227 2.60 7.79 -0.22
CA PRO A 227 2.38 8.07 1.20
C PRO A 227 3.11 9.35 1.62
N ARG A 228 2.50 10.15 2.48
CA ARG A 228 3.17 11.32 3.06
C ARG A 228 4.12 10.87 4.15
N GLY A 229 5.10 11.70 4.54
CA GLY A 229 6.04 11.38 5.62
C GLY A 229 7.44 11.10 5.10
N PRO A 230 7.68 9.99 4.37
CA PRO A 230 9.00 9.70 3.81
C PRO A 230 9.50 10.81 2.89
N ASP A 231 10.79 11.10 3.00
CA ASP A 231 11.50 11.85 1.98
C ASP A 231 11.85 10.92 0.80
N TRP A 232 10.95 10.86 -0.16
CA TRP A 232 11.05 9.96 -1.30
C TRP A 232 12.23 10.27 -2.24
N SER A 233 12.86 11.46 -2.18
CA SER A 233 14.07 11.72 -2.97
C SER A 233 15.32 11.09 -2.37
N GLU A 234 15.33 10.85 -1.06
CA GLU A 234 16.44 10.23 -0.36
C GLU A 234 16.27 8.72 -0.22
N CYS A 235 15.02 8.25 -0.08
CA CYS A 235 14.73 6.86 0.26
C CYS A 235 14.33 5.97 -0.92
N ALA A 236 14.28 6.50 -2.15
CA ALA A 236 13.97 5.74 -3.35
C ALA A 236 14.55 6.36 -4.62
N LEU A 237 14.84 5.53 -5.61
CA LEU A 237 14.94 5.98 -7.00
C LEU A 237 13.55 5.96 -7.64
N ILE A 238 13.28 6.90 -8.54
CA ILE A 238 11.99 7.02 -9.22
C ILE A 238 12.22 7.02 -10.72
N LEU A 239 11.55 6.12 -11.43
CA LEU A 239 11.56 6.03 -12.89
C LEU A 239 10.13 6.14 -13.41
N ARG A 240 9.91 6.92 -14.47
CA ARG A 240 8.59 7.03 -15.11
C ARG A 240 8.25 5.74 -15.85
N GLU A 241 6.97 5.40 -15.94
CA GLU A 241 6.52 4.16 -16.59
C GLU A 241 6.88 4.13 -18.10
N ASN A 242 6.99 5.30 -18.74
CA ASN A 242 7.40 5.42 -20.15
C ASN A 242 8.92 5.47 -20.36
N GLU A 243 9.71 5.51 -19.29
CA GLU A 243 11.18 5.58 -19.34
C GLU A 243 11.86 4.25 -18.97
N ILE A 244 11.13 3.12 -19.00
CA ILE A 244 11.65 1.79 -18.65
C ILE A 244 12.96 1.44 -19.37
N HIS A 245 13.11 1.84 -20.63
CA HIS A 245 14.33 1.65 -21.40
C HIS A 245 15.59 2.26 -20.74
N ARG A 246 15.44 3.22 -19.81
CA ARG A 246 16.52 3.86 -19.05
C ARG A 246 16.82 3.18 -17.70
N LEU A 247 16.09 2.11 -17.34
CA LEU A 247 16.19 1.46 -16.03
C LEU A 247 17.63 1.06 -15.69
N GLU A 248 18.33 0.39 -16.61
CA GLU A 248 19.72 -0.01 -16.40
C GLU A 248 20.64 1.19 -16.19
N ALA A 249 20.54 2.22 -17.04
CA ALA A 249 21.35 3.42 -16.93
C ALA A 249 21.12 4.15 -15.59
N LEU A 250 19.87 4.21 -15.12
CA LEU A 250 19.53 4.78 -13.81
C LEU A 250 20.19 3.99 -12.66
N LEU A 251 20.13 2.66 -12.71
CA LEU A 251 20.69 1.76 -11.71
C LEU A 251 22.22 1.91 -11.64
N VAL A 252 22.89 1.84 -12.78
CA VAL A 252 24.36 1.97 -12.89
C VAL A 252 24.82 3.33 -12.38
N ALA A 253 24.16 4.42 -12.79
CA ALA A 253 24.52 5.77 -12.36
C ALA A 253 24.40 5.98 -10.84
N ASN A 254 23.52 5.23 -10.16
CA ASN A 254 23.28 5.35 -8.73
C ASN A 254 23.88 4.20 -7.91
N GLU A 255 24.64 3.29 -8.52
CA GLU A 255 25.15 2.09 -7.85
C GLU A 255 25.88 2.43 -6.56
N HIS A 256 26.77 3.43 -6.57
CA HIS A 256 27.51 3.91 -5.40
C HIS A 256 26.63 4.42 -4.24
N ARG A 257 25.37 4.79 -4.49
CA ARG A 257 24.42 5.34 -3.49
C ARG A 257 23.52 4.29 -2.86
N HIS A 258 23.59 3.04 -3.31
CA HIS A 258 22.60 2.01 -2.93
C HIS A 258 22.46 1.84 -1.42
N ALA A 259 23.56 1.86 -0.66
CA ALA A 259 23.54 1.66 0.78
C ALA A 259 22.87 2.84 1.51
N ALA A 260 23.18 4.08 1.11
CA ALA A 260 22.57 5.28 1.69
C ALA A 260 21.06 5.33 1.43
N ILE A 261 20.62 5.03 0.20
CA ILE A 261 19.20 4.97 -0.15
C ILE A 261 18.50 3.86 0.65
N ALA A 262 19.13 2.70 0.80
CA ALA A 262 18.60 1.58 1.57
C ALA A 262 18.44 1.89 3.07
N GLN A 263 19.40 2.60 3.67
CA GLN A 263 19.32 3.07 5.06
C GLN A 263 18.18 4.07 5.22
N ALA A 264 18.10 5.09 4.35
CA ALA A 264 17.02 6.07 4.36
C ALA A 264 15.64 5.40 4.16
N ALA A 265 15.56 4.36 3.34
CA ALA A 265 14.36 3.56 3.13
C ALA A 265 13.92 2.80 4.39
N ALA A 266 14.85 2.14 5.08
CA ALA A 266 14.55 1.44 6.33
C ALA A 266 14.16 2.39 7.45
N GLU A 267 14.84 3.52 7.59
CA GLU A 267 14.47 4.56 8.55
C GLU A 267 13.08 5.15 8.27
N ALA A 268 12.78 5.44 7.00
CA ALA A 268 11.47 5.92 6.60
C ALA A 268 10.38 4.86 6.89
N TYR A 269 10.65 3.59 6.64
CA TYR A 269 9.72 2.51 6.99
C TYR A 269 9.52 2.42 8.51
N ALA A 270 10.58 2.42 9.29
CA ALA A 270 10.52 2.36 10.76
C ALA A 270 9.72 3.54 11.33
N ARG A 271 9.93 4.75 10.80
CA ARG A 271 9.29 5.98 11.27
C ARG A 271 7.81 6.10 10.90
N HIS A 272 7.38 5.51 9.79
CA HIS A 272 6.03 5.77 9.25
C HIS A 272 5.16 4.52 9.09
N PHE A 273 5.75 3.35 8.83
CA PHE A 273 5.01 2.17 8.35
C PHE A 273 5.18 0.93 9.25
N ALA A 274 6.18 0.90 10.12
CA ALA A 274 6.34 -0.17 11.10
C ALA A 274 5.13 -0.26 12.05
N PRO A 275 4.85 -1.44 12.62
CA PRO A 275 3.70 -1.65 13.51
C PRO A 275 3.56 -0.58 14.62
N ALA A 276 4.68 -0.19 15.25
CA ALA A 276 4.70 0.81 16.31
C ALA A 276 4.38 2.25 15.84
N ALA A 277 4.57 2.56 14.56
CA ALA A 277 4.32 3.89 14.00
C ALA A 277 2.99 4.00 13.24
N TYR A 278 2.48 2.88 12.71
CA TYR A 278 1.45 2.94 11.68
C TYR A 278 0.07 3.39 12.18
N PHE A 279 -0.28 3.10 13.44
CA PHE A 279 -1.52 3.61 14.04
C PHE A 279 -1.54 5.15 14.03
N ASP A 280 -0.47 5.75 14.56
CA ASP A 280 -0.30 7.20 14.62
C ASP A 280 -0.23 7.81 13.22
N TYR A 281 0.48 7.15 12.29
CA TYR A 281 0.54 7.55 10.89
C TYR A 281 -0.86 7.66 10.26
N LEU A 282 -1.73 6.67 10.46
CA LEU A 282 -3.09 6.68 9.93
C LEU A 282 -3.92 7.82 10.50
N VAL A 283 -3.81 8.10 11.79
CA VAL A 283 -4.48 9.23 12.44
C VAL A 283 -4.01 10.56 11.85
N ASP A 284 -2.70 10.73 11.66
CA ASP A 284 -2.14 11.94 11.05
C ASP A 284 -2.63 12.13 9.61
N GLN A 285 -2.74 11.05 8.83
CA GLN A 285 -3.30 11.11 7.48
C GLN A 285 -4.79 11.51 7.49
N ALA A 286 -5.58 10.97 8.42
CA ALA A 286 -6.99 11.31 8.55
C ALA A 286 -7.18 12.79 8.93
N LEU A 287 -6.37 13.31 9.86
CA LEU A 287 -6.36 14.73 10.22
C LEU A 287 -5.95 15.62 9.04
N ASP A 288 -4.94 15.22 8.27
CA ASP A 288 -4.51 15.95 7.07
C ASP A 288 -5.59 15.97 5.98
N ILE A 289 -6.35 14.89 5.80
CA ILE A 289 -7.53 14.88 4.92
C ILE A 289 -8.59 15.83 5.46
N LYS A 290 -8.95 15.74 6.75
CA LYS A 290 -9.98 16.58 7.38
C LYS A 290 -9.66 18.07 7.23
N LYS A 291 -8.38 18.44 7.37
CA LYS A 291 -7.90 19.83 7.25
C LYS A 291 -7.93 20.37 5.82
N HIS A 292 -7.67 19.53 4.82
CA HIS A 292 -7.39 20.02 3.46
C HIS A 292 -8.40 19.57 2.38
N GLN A 293 -9.35 18.69 2.70
CA GLN A 293 -10.37 18.30 1.74
C GLN A 293 -11.28 19.49 1.40
N PHE A 294 -11.61 19.62 0.12
CA PHE A 294 -12.46 20.73 -0.34
C PHE A 294 -13.95 20.48 -0.09
N ILE A 295 -14.38 19.23 -0.22
CA ILE A 295 -15.79 18.84 -0.05
C ILE A 295 -15.90 18.13 1.31
N PRO A 296 -16.74 18.64 2.23
CA PRO A 296 -17.07 17.93 3.46
C PRO A 296 -17.57 16.52 3.18
N GLU A 297 -17.07 15.55 3.93
CA GLU A 297 -17.39 14.14 3.67
C GLU A 297 -18.88 13.83 3.82
N SER A 298 -19.59 14.53 4.72
CA SER A 298 -21.04 14.43 4.86
C SER A 298 -21.80 14.77 3.57
N LEU A 299 -21.34 15.78 2.81
CA LEU A 299 -21.94 16.16 1.54
C LEU A 299 -21.59 15.15 0.43
N HIS A 300 -20.33 14.73 0.36
CA HIS A 300 -19.93 13.69 -0.60
C HIS A 300 -20.70 12.38 -0.36
N TRP A 301 -20.86 11.98 0.90
CA TRP A 301 -21.59 10.76 1.27
C TRP A 301 -23.07 10.83 0.88
N ARG A 302 -23.73 12.00 1.01
CA ARG A 302 -25.09 12.20 0.49
C ARG A 302 -25.16 12.01 -1.03
N ALA A 303 -24.13 12.45 -1.75
CA ALA A 303 -24.02 12.31 -3.20
C ALA A 303 -23.55 10.92 -3.69
N ARG A 304 -23.32 9.95 -2.79
CA ARG A 304 -22.76 8.62 -3.13
C ARG A 304 -23.51 7.89 -4.26
N HIS A 305 -24.83 8.04 -4.34
CA HIS A 305 -25.62 7.40 -5.40
C HIS A 305 -25.29 7.94 -6.80
N LEU A 306 -24.99 9.23 -6.91
CA LEU A 306 -24.52 9.85 -8.15
C LEU A 306 -23.11 9.35 -8.49
N VAL A 307 -22.20 9.25 -7.51
CA VAL A 307 -20.85 8.70 -7.71
C VAL A 307 -20.91 7.28 -8.28
N ILE A 308 -21.79 6.44 -7.73
CA ILE A 308 -22.02 5.06 -8.20
C ILE A 308 -22.60 5.06 -9.61
N LEU A 309 -23.58 5.91 -9.90
CA LEU A 309 -24.18 6.01 -11.23
C LEU A 309 -23.13 6.40 -12.29
N LEU A 310 -22.31 7.41 -12.02
CA LEU A 310 -21.24 7.84 -12.91
C LEU A 310 -20.21 6.73 -13.16
N ALA A 311 -19.86 5.99 -12.10
CA ALA A 311 -18.95 4.85 -12.23
C ALA A 311 -19.57 3.70 -13.04
N LYS A 312 -20.87 3.42 -12.89
CA LYS A 312 -21.62 2.45 -13.72
C LYS A 312 -21.60 2.85 -15.20
N ILE A 313 -21.85 4.12 -15.51
CA ILE A 313 -21.80 4.64 -16.88
C ILE A 313 -20.40 4.47 -17.47
N LYS A 314 -19.36 4.90 -16.74
CA LYS A 314 -17.97 4.77 -17.17
C LYS A 314 -17.59 3.31 -17.46
N ASN A 315 -18.01 2.38 -16.61
CA ASN A 315 -17.73 0.95 -16.81
C ASN A 315 -18.45 0.37 -18.04
N ARG A 316 -19.66 0.84 -18.36
CA ARG A 316 -20.36 0.44 -19.60
C ARG A 316 -19.65 0.98 -20.85
N LEU A 317 -19.15 2.21 -20.79
CA LEU A 317 -18.44 2.83 -21.92
C LEU A 317 -17.09 2.16 -22.21
N ARG A 318 -16.36 1.66 -21.19
CA ARG A 318 -15.09 0.94 -21.39
C ARG A 318 -15.24 -0.48 -21.94
N LYS A 319 -16.46 -1.04 -21.93
CA LYS A 319 -16.77 -2.38 -22.44
C LYS A 319 -17.29 -2.37 -23.88
N LYS A 320 -17.58 -1.18 -24.43
CA LYS A 320 -17.85 -0.95 -25.84
C LYS A 320 -16.55 -0.54 -26.52
#